data_AF-A0A239L3N7-F1
#
_entry.id   AF-A0A239L3N7-F1
#
_cell.length_a   1.000
_cell.length_b   1.000
_cell.length_c   1.000
_cell.angle_alpha   90.00
_cell.angle_beta   90.00
_cell.angle_gamma   90.00
#
_symmetry.space_group_name_H-M   'P 1'
#
loop_
_entity.id
_entity.type
_entity.pdbx_description
1 polymer ?
#
loop_
_entity_poly.entity_id
_entity_poly.type
_entity_poly.pdbx_seq_one_letter_code
_entity_poly.pdbx_strand_id
1 'polypeptide(L)'
;MARAQGARAQMALGFETVYGTPPVSGFRLMPFARTTLGSEQPLLESELLGYGRDPLAPIKDAVTADGDVVVPIDVEAFGYWLKAAFGQPTTTGTTPKTHMFQSGNWTLPSM
;
A
#
# COMPACT_ATOMS: atom_id res chain seq x y z
N MET A 1 6.25 -7.01 24.24
CA MET A 1 5.62 -6.64 22.95
C MET A 1 5.34 -7.93 22.19
N ALA A 2 4.06 -8.29 21.99
CA ALA A 2 3.73 -9.45 21.15
C ALA A 2 4.13 -9.14 19.71
N ARG A 3 5.01 -9.94 19.10
CA ARG A 3 5.33 -9.79 17.68
C ARG A 3 4.09 -10.15 16.87
N ALA A 4 3.73 -9.32 15.89
CA ALA A 4 2.67 -9.66 14.95
C ALA A 4 3.06 -10.97 14.24
N GLN A 5 2.22 -12.00 14.38
CA GLN A 5 2.43 -13.28 13.70
C GLN A 5 1.72 -13.24 12.36
N GLY A 6 2.44 -13.54 11.27
CA GLY A 6 1.88 -13.56 9.92
C GLY A 6 0.62 -14.45 9.79
N ALA A 7 0.52 -15.51 10.61
CA ALA A 7 -0.65 -16.40 10.64
C ALA A 7 -1.97 -15.72 11.04
N ARG A 8 -1.93 -14.53 11.67
CA ARG A 8 -3.12 -13.73 12.01
C ARG A 8 -3.23 -12.45 11.18
N ALA A 9 -2.32 -12.24 10.24
CA ALA A 9 -2.36 -11.06 9.39
C ALA A 9 -3.45 -11.22 8.34
N GLN A 10 -4.26 -10.18 8.17
CA GLN A 10 -5.30 -10.08 7.15
C GLN A 10 -5.08 -8.80 6.36
N MET A 11 -5.23 -8.89 5.05
CA MET A 11 -5.15 -7.75 4.15
C MET A 11 -6.51 -7.55 3.50
N ALA A 12 -7.05 -6.33 3.63
CA ALA A 12 -8.31 -5.94 3.05
C ALA A 12 -8.09 -4.71 2.18
N LEU A 13 -8.44 -4.80 0.89
CA LEU A 13 -8.25 -3.71 -0.07
C LEU A 13 -9.59 -3.08 -0.42
N GLY A 14 -9.63 -1.74 -0.41
CA GLY A 14 -10.73 -0.93 -0.94
C GLY A 14 -10.32 -0.29 -2.26
N PHE A 15 -11.21 0.49 -2.88
CA PHE A 15 -10.79 1.47 -3.88
C PHE A 15 -11.45 2.79 -3.54
N GLU A 16 -10.69 3.87 -3.63
CA GLU A 16 -11.24 5.20 -3.47
C GLU A 16 -12.02 5.61 -4.74
N THR A 17 -13.22 6.15 -4.56
CA THR A 17 -13.94 6.83 -5.65
C THR A 17 -13.41 8.23 -5.91
N VAL A 18 -12.88 8.88 -4.87
CA VAL A 18 -12.23 10.20 -4.92
C VAL A 18 -10.93 10.09 -4.15
N TYR A 19 -9.82 10.49 -4.78
CA TYR A 19 -8.50 10.42 -4.16
C TYR A 19 -8.46 11.11 -2.79
N GLY A 20 -7.88 10.43 -1.80
CA GLY A 20 -7.76 10.90 -0.43
C GLY A 20 -9.06 10.83 0.38
N THR A 21 -10.10 10.18 -0.15
CA THR A 21 -11.34 9.88 0.58
C THR A 21 -11.43 8.38 0.83
N PRO A 22 -11.16 7.92 2.07
CA PRO A 22 -11.16 6.50 2.39
C PRO A 22 -12.52 5.84 2.09
N PRO A 23 -12.53 4.65 1.48
CA PRO A 23 -13.77 3.93 1.24
C PRO A 23 -14.39 3.46 2.55
N VAL A 24 -15.71 3.62 2.67
CA VAL A 24 -16.48 3.17 3.85
C VAL A 24 -16.94 1.72 3.78
N SER A 25 -16.87 1.12 2.58
CA SER A 25 -17.33 -0.24 2.31
C SER A 25 -16.69 -0.79 1.03
N GLY A 26 -16.98 -2.05 0.67
CA GLY A 26 -16.45 -2.67 -0.55
C GLY A 26 -15.05 -3.28 -0.40
N PHE A 27 -14.58 -3.43 0.83
CA PHE A 27 -13.30 -4.08 1.10
C PHE A 27 -13.31 -5.55 0.68
N ARG A 28 -12.25 -5.99 0.01
CA ARG A 28 -12.02 -7.39 -0.37
C ARG A 28 -10.86 -7.95 0.43
N LEU A 29 -11.06 -9.13 1.03
CA LEU A 29 -9.97 -9.87 1.67
C LEU A 29 -9.05 -10.46 0.62
N MET A 30 -7.75 -10.19 0.75
CA MET A 30 -6.75 -10.50 -0.26
C MET A 30 -5.73 -11.53 0.24
N PRO A 31 -5.43 -12.56 -0.57
CA PRO A 31 -4.36 -13.49 -0.25
C PRO A 31 -2.98 -12.83 -0.47
N PHE A 32 -2.06 -13.07 0.44
CA PHE A 32 -0.65 -12.66 0.31
C PHE A 32 0.26 -13.70 0.98
N ALA A 33 1.47 -13.84 0.45
CA ALA A 33 2.48 -14.78 0.97
C ALA A 33 3.42 -14.11 1.98
N ARG A 34 3.77 -12.85 1.73
CA ARG A 34 4.65 -12.03 2.59
C ARG A 34 4.31 -10.57 2.41
N THR A 35 4.50 -9.78 3.47
CA THR A 35 4.48 -8.32 3.40
C THR A 35 5.55 -7.73 4.31
N THR A 36 6.15 -6.63 3.90
CA THR A 36 7.00 -5.77 4.74
C THR A 36 6.38 -4.38 4.96
N LEU A 37 5.13 -4.17 4.55
CA LEU A 37 4.43 -2.90 4.71
C LEU A 37 4.42 -2.46 6.17
N GLY A 38 4.96 -1.27 6.43
CA GLY A 38 5.04 -0.70 7.76
C GLY A 38 5.22 0.80 7.71
N SER A 39 4.86 1.46 8.82
CA SER A 39 5.21 2.86 9.02
C SER A 39 6.59 2.96 9.65
N GLU A 40 7.48 3.73 9.04
CA GLU A 40 8.78 4.07 9.58
C GLU A 40 8.83 5.57 9.89
N GLN A 41 9.56 5.92 10.94
CA GLN A 41 9.80 7.31 11.31
C GLN A 41 11.26 7.46 11.70
N PRO A 42 12.11 7.94 10.79
CA PRO A 42 13.51 8.19 11.07
C PRO A 42 13.71 9.20 12.20
N LEU A 43 14.88 9.13 12.83
CA LEU A 43 15.34 10.12 13.79
C LEU A 43 16.43 10.96 13.12
N LEU A 44 16.24 12.27 13.12
CA LEU A 44 17.19 13.26 12.62
C LEU A 44 18.04 13.80 13.77
N GLU A 45 19.31 14.07 13.49
CA GLU A 45 20.17 14.74 14.45
C GLU A 45 19.65 16.16 14.73
N SER A 46 19.78 16.60 15.99
CA SER A 46 19.36 17.94 16.38
C SER A 46 20.38 18.97 15.91
N GLU A 47 19.95 19.90 15.04
CA GLU A 47 20.78 21.00 14.53
C GLU A 47 21.01 22.13 15.55
N LEU A 48 20.31 22.11 16.69
CA LEU A 48 20.46 23.12 17.73
C LEU A 48 21.82 23.00 18.43
N LEU A 49 22.59 24.09 18.43
CA LEU A 49 23.87 24.19 19.13
C LEU A 49 23.71 25.08 20.38
N GLY A 50 24.46 24.78 21.44
CA GLY A 50 24.59 25.67 22.60
C GLY A 50 23.98 25.18 23.93
N TYR A 51 23.45 23.96 23.99
CA TYR A 51 22.86 23.39 25.22
C TYR A 51 23.81 22.48 26.04
N GLY A 52 25.10 22.45 25.71
CA GLY A 52 26.10 21.67 26.42
C GLY A 52 27.09 20.98 25.49
N ARG A 53 27.88 20.06 26.06
CA ARG A 53 28.83 19.21 25.31
C ARG A 53 28.21 17.88 24.85
N ASP A 54 27.09 17.50 25.46
CA ASP A 54 26.40 16.26 25.14
C ASP A 54 25.45 16.46 23.96
N PRO A 55 25.35 15.48 23.06
CA PRO A 55 24.42 15.55 21.93
C PRO A 55 22.98 15.63 22.42
N LEU A 56 22.20 16.50 21.80
CA LEU A 56 20.79 16.68 22.08
C LEU A 56 19.97 15.49 21.59
N ALA A 57 18.79 15.31 22.19
CA ALA A 57 17.86 14.27 21.77
C ALA A 57 17.49 14.44 20.28
N PRO A 58 17.48 13.36 19.48
CA PRO A 58 17.08 13.40 18.09
C PRO A 58 15.64 13.89 17.88
N ILE A 59 15.40 14.52 16.74
CA ILE A 59 14.07 14.98 16.32
C ILE A 59 13.44 13.90 15.44
N LYS A 60 12.13 13.72 15.53
CA LYS A 60 11.42 12.77 14.67
C LYS A 60 11.19 13.37 13.28
N ASP A 61 11.49 12.60 12.25
CA ASP A 61 11.22 12.97 10.85
C ASP A 61 9.75 12.73 10.46
N ALA A 62 9.42 12.96 9.18
CA ALA A 62 8.17 12.55 8.58
C ALA A 62 7.92 11.04 8.73
N VAL A 63 6.67 10.67 8.97
CA VAL A 63 6.24 9.26 8.98
C VAL A 63 6.03 8.84 7.53
N THR A 64 6.74 7.80 7.10
CA THR A 64 6.58 7.19 5.78
C THR A 64 5.98 5.80 5.93
N ALA A 65 5.10 5.41 5.02
CA ALA A 65 4.62 4.04 4.91
C ALA A 65 5.27 3.43 3.67
N ASP A 66 6.09 2.39 3.86
CA ASP A 66 6.84 1.74 2.79
C ASP A 66 6.85 0.21 2.99
N GLY A 67 7.26 -0.50 1.94
CA GLY A 67 7.42 -1.95 1.92
C GLY A 67 6.88 -2.61 0.66
N ASP A 68 6.99 -3.94 0.64
CA ASP A 68 6.54 -4.80 -0.45
C ASP A 68 5.45 -5.79 0.00
N VAL A 69 4.72 -6.32 -0.98
CA VAL A 69 3.78 -7.43 -0.79
C VAL A 69 4.02 -8.46 -1.88
N VAL A 70 4.20 -9.72 -1.48
CA VAL A 70 4.28 -10.86 -2.39
C VAL A 70 2.91 -11.52 -2.44
N VAL A 71 2.33 -11.60 -3.63
CA VAL A 71 0.95 -12.07 -3.84
C VAL A 71 0.92 -13.24 -4.83
N PRO A 72 0.01 -14.22 -4.65
CA PRO A 72 -0.17 -15.28 -5.64
C PRO A 72 -0.78 -14.73 -6.94
N ILE A 73 -0.49 -15.41 -8.05
CA ILE A 73 -1.22 -15.23 -9.30
C ILE A 73 -2.40 -16.19 -9.28
N ASP A 74 -3.60 -15.66 -9.13
CA ASP A 74 -4.85 -16.42 -9.18
C ASP A 74 -5.88 -15.72 -10.08
N VAL A 75 -6.97 -16.42 -10.39
CA VAL A 75 -7.97 -15.95 -11.38
C VAL A 75 -8.92 -14.90 -10.80
N GLU A 76 -9.01 -14.75 -9.47
CA GLU A 76 -10.02 -13.92 -8.81
C GLU A 76 -9.42 -12.62 -8.23
N ALA A 77 -8.36 -12.73 -7.44
CA ALA A 77 -7.72 -11.64 -6.71
C ALA A 77 -6.62 -10.94 -7.53
N PHE A 78 -5.91 -11.61 -8.44
CA PHE A 78 -4.82 -10.97 -9.19
C PHE A 78 -5.29 -9.77 -10.03
N GLY A 79 -6.53 -9.80 -10.53
CA GLY A 79 -7.15 -8.68 -11.23
C GLY A 79 -7.30 -7.41 -10.38
N TYR A 80 -7.45 -7.54 -9.05
CA TYR A 80 -7.50 -6.40 -8.14
C TYR A 80 -6.15 -5.70 -8.04
N TRP A 81 -5.06 -6.46 -7.98
CA TRP A 81 -3.69 -5.92 -7.99
C TRP A 81 -3.36 -5.22 -9.30
N LEU A 82 -3.76 -5.81 -10.44
CA LEU A 82 -3.62 -5.15 -11.74
C LEU A 82 -4.42 -3.85 -11.83
N LYS A 83 -5.64 -3.84 -11.28
CA LYS A 83 -6.45 -2.62 -11.20
C LYS A 83 -5.82 -1.57 -10.28
N ALA A 84 -5.22 -1.98 -9.17
CA ALA A 84 -4.52 -1.08 -8.27
C ALA A 84 -3.29 -0.44 -8.94
N ALA A 85 -2.55 -1.20 -9.76
CA ALA A 85 -1.35 -0.70 -10.44
C ALA A 85 -1.66 0.15 -11.69
N PHE A 86 -2.68 -0.24 -12.48
CA PHE A 86 -2.91 0.34 -13.81
C PHE A 86 -4.27 1.04 -13.95
N GLY A 87 -5.15 0.95 -12.96
CA GLY A 87 -6.52 1.43 -13.06
C GLY A 87 -7.48 0.44 -13.72
N GLN A 88 -8.67 0.92 -14.05
CA GLN A 88 -9.75 0.06 -14.53
C GLN A 88 -9.41 -0.55 -15.89
N PRO A 89 -9.50 -1.89 -16.05
CA PRO A 89 -9.23 -2.53 -17.33
C PRO A 89 -10.33 -2.29 -18.35
N THR A 90 -9.96 -2.18 -19.61
CA THR A 90 -10.91 -2.31 -20.73
C THR A 90 -11.23 -3.79 -20.91
N THR A 91 -12.51 -4.15 -20.76
CA THR A 91 -12.96 -5.55 -20.83
C THR A 91 -13.79 -5.77 -22.09
N THR A 92 -13.46 -6.79 -22.88
CA THR A 92 -14.20 -7.18 -24.08
C THR A 92 -14.53 -8.68 -24.09
N GLY A 93 -15.44 -9.08 -24.98
CA GLY A 93 -15.92 -10.47 -25.08
C GLY A 93 -17.03 -10.81 -24.08
N THR A 94 -17.61 -12.00 -24.25
CA THR A 94 -18.66 -12.55 -23.38
C THR A 94 -18.13 -13.72 -22.57
N THR A 95 -17.69 -14.79 -23.26
CA THR A 95 -17.03 -15.97 -22.68
C THR A 95 -16.11 -16.62 -23.71
N PRO A 96 -14.76 -16.58 -23.57
CA PRO A 96 -13.99 -15.91 -22.51
C PRO A 96 -13.99 -14.38 -22.63
N LYS A 97 -13.69 -13.70 -21.52
CA LYS A 97 -13.47 -12.24 -21.48
C LYS A 97 -11.99 -11.92 -21.60
N THR A 98 -11.68 -10.81 -22.26
CA THR A 98 -10.33 -10.26 -22.36
C THR A 98 -10.25 -8.95 -21.57
N HIS A 99 -9.28 -8.84 -20.68
CA HIS A 99 -9.03 -7.64 -19.87
C HIS A 99 -7.70 -7.00 -20.28
N MET A 100 -7.74 -5.73 -20.71
CA MET A 100 -6.56 -4.95 -21.08
C MET A 100 -6.31 -3.87 -20.03
N PHE A 101 -5.09 -3.86 -19.47
CA PHE A 101 -4.59 -2.85 -18.53
C PHE A 101 -3.57 -1.98 -19.25
N GLN A 102 -3.64 -0.65 -19.06
CA GLN A 102 -2.80 0.30 -19.77
C GLN A 102 -2.09 1.24 -18.78
N SER A 103 -0.79 1.43 -18.96
CA SER A 103 0.01 2.41 -18.21
C SER A 103 0.00 3.78 -18.88
N GLY A 104 0.38 4.83 -18.14
CA GLY A 104 0.54 6.19 -18.69
C GLY A 104 -0.72 7.04 -18.69
N ASN A 105 -1.73 6.67 -17.89
CA ASN A 105 -2.91 7.49 -17.67
C ASN A 105 -2.58 8.71 -16.78
N TRP A 106 -3.25 9.84 -17.03
CA TRP A 106 -3.18 11.04 -16.20
C TRP A 106 -3.90 10.88 -14.87
N THR A 107 -4.95 10.06 -14.83
CA THR A 107 -5.64 9.74 -13.58
C THR A 107 -4.95 8.53 -12.94
N LEU A 108 -4.33 8.76 -11.79
CA LEU A 108 -3.70 7.69 -11.03
C LEU A 108 -4.78 6.83 -10.36
N PRO A 109 -4.66 5.49 -10.41
CA PRO A 109 -5.51 4.62 -9.62
C PRO A 109 -5.28 4.88 -8.13
N SER A 110 -6.35 4.78 -7.34
CA SER A 110 -6.29 4.87 -5.89
C SER A 110 -7.03 3.70 -5.26
N MET A 111 -6.33 2.99 -4.38
CA MET A 111 -6.77 1.77 -3.71
C MET A 111 -6.91 2.02 -2.21
#